data_AF-A0A7L3ZFI1-F1
#
_entry.id   AF-A0A7L3ZFI1-F1
#
_cell.length_a   1.000
_cell.length_b   1.000
_cell.length_c   1.000
_cell.angle_alpha   90.00
_cell.angle_beta   90.00
_cell.angle_gamma   90.00
#
_symmetry.space_group_name_H-M   'P 1'
#
loop_
_entity.id
_entity.type
_entity.pdbx_description
1 polymer ?
#
loop_
_entity_poly.entity_id
_entity_poly.type
_entity_poly.pdbx_seq_one_letter_code
_entity_poly.pdbx_strand_id
1 'polypeptide(L)'
;GVSPLCLSYTLDNDVLTTEQRQFYEDNGYLLIKKLTSDEDIERFRKEFVRICNKEVNPLGVLIMRDEIRRPNLIRSEKTVNKVHDFWEDEELFRYRTLPEV
;
A
#
# COMPACT_ATOMS: atom_id res chain seq x y z
N GLY A 1 -13.19 -39.51 5.10
CA GLY A 1 -13.80 -38.18 4.97
C GLY A 1 -12.73 -37.16 5.29
N VAL A 2 -12.52 -36.17 4.43
CA VAL A 2 -11.59 -35.08 4.70
C VAL A 2 -12.21 -34.22 5.80
N SER A 3 -11.51 -34.02 6.92
CA SER A 3 -11.97 -33.13 7.98
C SER A 3 -12.18 -31.73 7.41
N PRO A 4 -13.25 -31.00 7.78
CA PRO A 4 -13.36 -29.59 7.40
C PRO A 4 -12.13 -28.86 7.92
N LEU A 5 -11.43 -28.13 7.03
CA LEU A 5 -10.28 -27.33 7.41
C LEU A 5 -10.71 -26.39 8.53
N CYS A 6 -10.05 -26.48 9.68
CA CYS A 6 -10.35 -25.64 10.84
C CYS A 6 -9.70 -24.27 10.63
N LEU A 7 -10.30 -23.46 9.75
CA LEU A 7 -9.83 -22.12 9.40
C LEU A 7 -10.33 -21.11 10.46
N SER A 8 -9.42 -20.35 11.06
CA SER A 8 -9.72 -19.37 12.12
C SER A 8 -9.50 -17.93 11.67
N TYR A 9 -8.62 -17.71 10.70
CA TYR A 9 -8.23 -16.37 10.25
C TYR A 9 -8.87 -15.94 8.92
N THR A 10 -9.50 -16.88 8.19
CA THR A 10 -10.18 -16.57 6.92
C THR A 10 -11.65 -16.97 6.92
N LEU A 11 -12.52 -16.05 6.50
CA LEU A 11 -13.94 -16.32 6.25
C LEU A 11 -14.13 -17.09 4.95
N ASP A 12 -15.26 -17.77 4.81
CA ASP A 12 -15.62 -18.47 3.58
C ASP A 12 -15.90 -17.48 2.44
N ASN A 13 -15.29 -17.72 1.27
CA ASN A 13 -15.33 -16.82 0.11
C ASN A 13 -14.93 -17.55 -1.19
N ASP A 14 -15.17 -16.89 -2.32
CA ASP A 14 -14.87 -17.37 -3.68
C ASP A 14 -13.63 -16.71 -4.31
N VAL A 15 -12.89 -15.92 -3.55
CA VAL A 15 -11.71 -15.17 -4.01
C VAL A 15 -10.41 -15.94 -3.76
N LEU A 16 -10.27 -16.54 -2.57
CA LEU A 16 -9.07 -17.28 -2.17
C LEU A 16 -9.29 -18.79 -2.30
N THR A 17 -8.29 -19.49 -2.85
CA THR A 17 -8.33 -20.96 -2.87
C THR A 17 -8.17 -21.53 -1.46
N THR A 18 -8.63 -22.77 -1.29
CA THR A 18 -8.45 -23.54 -0.06
C THR A 18 -6.99 -23.59 0.38
N GLU A 19 -6.06 -23.77 -0.55
CA GLU A 19 -4.62 -23.82 -0.28
C GLU A 19 -4.08 -22.46 0.17
N GLN A 20 -4.56 -21.36 -0.43
CA GLN A 20 -4.18 -20.01 0.02
C GLN A 20 -4.70 -19.73 1.42
N ARG A 21 -5.94 -20.12 1.72
CA ARG A 21 -6.50 -19.98 3.07
C ARG A 21 -5.70 -20.78 4.07
N GLN A 22 -5.41 -22.05 3.79
CA GLN A 22 -4.56 -22.88 4.66
C GLN A 22 -3.15 -22.30 4.82
N PHE A 23 -2.54 -21.79 3.75
CA PHE A 23 -1.25 -21.12 3.82
C PHE A 23 -1.30 -19.92 4.77
N TYR A 24 -2.37 -19.10 4.70
CA TYR A 24 -2.55 -17.98 5.61
C TYR A 24 -2.72 -18.44 7.06
N GLU A 25 -3.45 -19.54 7.31
CA GLU A 25 -3.56 -20.11 8.66
C GLU A 25 -2.20 -20.51 9.23
N ASP A 26 -1.34 -21.12 8.40
CA ASP A 26 -0.04 -21.63 8.82
C ASP A 26 1.02 -20.51 8.96
N ASN A 27 0.90 -19.42 8.19
CA ASN A 27 1.98 -18.43 8.02
C ASN A 27 1.61 -16.98 8.39
N GLY A 28 0.33 -16.63 8.47
CA GLY A 28 -0.15 -15.28 8.79
C GLY A 28 0.02 -14.23 7.68
N TYR A 29 0.42 -14.62 6.47
CA TYR A 29 0.51 -13.73 5.30
C TYR A 29 0.17 -14.46 4.01
N LEU A 30 -0.17 -13.69 2.97
CA LEU A 30 -0.37 -14.18 1.61
C LEU A 30 0.33 -13.27 0.60
N LEU A 31 0.90 -13.87 -0.45
CA LEU A 31 1.46 -13.15 -1.58
C LEU A 31 0.57 -13.35 -2.80
N ILE A 32 -0.17 -12.31 -3.18
CA ILE A 32 -0.93 -12.29 -4.44
C ILE A 32 -0.12 -11.53 -5.48
N LYS A 33 0.37 -12.25 -6.49
CA LYS A 33 1.22 -11.67 -7.54
C LYS A 33 0.37 -10.86 -8.50
N LYS A 34 0.87 -9.68 -8.92
CA LYS A 34 0.23 -8.80 -9.90
C LYS A 34 -1.20 -8.39 -9.53
N LEU A 35 -1.47 -8.22 -8.24
CA LEU A 35 -2.79 -7.78 -7.77
C LEU A 35 -3.11 -6.35 -8.22
N THR A 36 -2.13 -5.46 -8.07
CA THR A 36 -2.22 -4.07 -8.55
C THR A 36 -1.55 -3.96 -9.92
N SER A 37 -2.21 -3.28 -10.86
CA SER A 37 -1.68 -3.07 -12.21
C SER A 37 -0.43 -2.18 -12.22
N ASP A 38 0.44 -2.37 -13.21
CA ASP A 38 1.62 -1.50 -13.40
C ASP A 38 1.21 -0.03 -13.65
N GLU A 39 0.05 0.20 -14.28
CA GLU A 39 -0.51 1.53 -14.49
C GLU A 39 -0.87 2.21 -13.17
N ASP A 40 -1.54 1.50 -12.26
CA ASP A 40 -1.91 2.04 -10.96
C ASP A 40 -0.69 2.30 -10.09
N ILE A 41 0.28 1.39 -10.09
CA ILE A 41 1.56 1.57 -9.40
C ILE A 41 2.25 2.84 -9.90
N GLU A 42 2.27 3.08 -11.21
CA GLU A 42 2.89 4.27 -11.78
C GLU A 42 2.13 5.56 -11.44
N ARG A 43 0.79 5.53 -11.36
CA ARG A 43 -0.02 6.66 -10.89
C ARG A 43 0.29 7.00 -9.44
N PHE A 44 0.32 6.02 -8.53
CA PHE A 44 0.65 6.23 -7.13
C PHE A 44 2.08 6.75 -6.97
N ARG A 45 3.02 6.23 -7.77
CA ARG A 45 4.41 6.72 -7.80
C ARG A 45 4.46 8.20 -8.17
N LYS A 46 3.77 8.61 -9.25
CA LYS A 46 3.74 10.01 -9.69
C LYS A 46 3.15 10.92 -8.62
N GLU A 47 2.06 10.52 -7.97
CA GLU A 47 1.46 11.35 -6.92
C GLU A 47 2.38 11.50 -5.70
N PHE A 48 3.04 10.41 -5.29
CA PHE A 48 4.06 10.46 -4.25
C PHE A 48 5.16 11.50 -4.57
N VAL A 49 5.64 11.54 -5.81
CA VAL A 49 6.65 12.54 -6.24
C VAL A 49 6.09 13.96 -6.13
N ARG A 50 4.85 14.19 -6.57
CA ARG A 50 4.18 15.50 -6.47
C ARG A 50 4.05 15.97 -5.02
N ILE A 51 3.71 15.06 -4.10
CA ILE A 51 3.67 15.35 -2.65
C ILE A 51 5.08 15.68 -2.13
N CYS A 52 6.10 14.91 -2.51
CA CYS A 52 7.48 15.14 -2.09
C CYS A 52 8.01 16.51 -2.53
N ASN A 53 7.65 16.93 -3.75
CA ASN A 53 8.00 18.22 -4.35
C ASN A 53 7.12 19.38 -3.85
N LYS A 54 6.09 19.10 -3.04
CA LYS A 54 5.07 20.05 -2.56
C LYS A 54 4.21 20.67 -3.67
N GLU A 55 4.05 19.95 -4.78
CA GLU A 55 3.10 20.29 -5.85
C GLU A 55 1.67 19.95 -5.41
N VAL A 56 1.53 18.97 -4.52
CA VAL A 56 0.28 18.58 -3.85
C VAL A 56 0.56 18.52 -2.35
N ASN A 57 -0.38 18.98 -1.54
CA ASN A 57 -0.25 19.00 -0.08
C ASN A 57 -1.59 18.64 0.58
N PRO A 58 -1.94 17.35 0.61
CA PRO A 58 -3.19 16.86 1.21
C PRO A 58 -3.28 17.26 2.68
N LEU A 59 -4.49 17.49 3.17
CA LEU A 59 -4.69 17.89 4.55
C LEU A 59 -4.27 16.74 5.49
N GLY A 60 -3.52 17.06 6.54
CA GLY A 60 -3.07 16.08 7.54
C GLY A 60 -1.88 15.21 7.12
N VAL A 61 -1.39 15.35 5.88
CA VAL A 61 -0.26 14.55 5.40
C VAL A 61 0.99 14.78 6.24
N LEU A 62 1.64 13.70 6.65
CA LEU A 62 2.89 13.72 7.39
C LEU A 62 4.03 13.17 6.53
N ILE A 63 5.09 13.98 6.36
CA ILE A 63 6.24 13.66 5.52
C ILE A 63 7.49 13.49 6.39
N MET A 64 7.95 12.24 6.52
CA MET A 64 9.18 11.92 7.24
C MET A 64 10.38 12.05 6.31
N ARG A 65 11.34 12.90 6.69
CA ARG A 65 12.58 13.15 5.94
C ARG A 65 13.79 12.69 6.73
N ASP A 66 14.83 12.30 6.02
CA ASP A 66 16.11 12.00 6.65
C ASP A 66 16.80 13.30 7.08
N GLU A 67 17.05 13.46 8.39
CA GLU A 67 17.63 14.66 9.00
C GLU A 67 19.11 14.87 8.63
N ILE A 68 19.80 13.81 8.16
CA ILE A 68 21.24 13.86 7.84
C ILE A 68 21.53 14.76 6.62
N ARG A 69 20.49 15.10 5.86
CA ARG A 69 20.62 15.90 4.64
C ARG A 69 20.44 17.39 4.94
N ARG A 70 21.58 18.09 4.88
CA ARG A 70 21.81 19.53 5.07
C ARG A 70 20.60 20.43 4.74
N PRO A 71 20.37 21.52 5.49
CA PRO A 71 19.23 22.44 5.32
C PRO A 71 19.10 23.09 3.93
N ASN A 72 20.16 23.05 3.10
CA ASN A 72 20.16 23.58 1.73
C ASN A 72 19.80 22.54 0.66
N LEU A 73 19.41 21.32 1.04
CA LEU A 73 19.09 20.29 0.07
C LEU A 73 17.71 20.54 -0.55
N ILE A 74 17.67 20.50 -1.88
CA ILE A 74 16.46 20.64 -2.69
C ILE A 74 15.40 19.63 -2.19
N ARG A 75 14.22 20.14 -1.84
CA ARG A 75 13.05 19.32 -1.49
C ARG A 75 12.75 18.41 -2.69
N SER A 76 13.00 17.13 -2.52
CA SER A 76 12.78 16.10 -3.54
C SER A 76 12.48 14.76 -2.88
N GLU A 77 11.87 13.86 -3.64
CA GLU A 77 11.58 12.46 -3.25
C GLU A 77 12.78 11.76 -2.61
N LYS A 78 14.01 12.09 -3.06
CA LYS A 78 15.26 11.48 -2.58
C LYS A 78 15.51 11.70 -1.10
N THR A 79 14.85 12.68 -0.48
CA THR A 79 15.02 13.08 0.92
C THR A 79 13.90 12.57 1.83
N VAL A 80 12.85 12.01 1.23
CA VAL A 80 11.64 11.55 1.92
C VAL A 80 11.75 10.04 2.12
N ASN A 81 11.68 9.61 3.38
CA ASN A 81 11.70 8.20 3.73
C ASN A 81 10.29 7.61 3.74
N LYS A 82 9.29 8.43 4.11
CA LYS A 82 7.90 8.00 4.24
C LYS A 82 6.94 9.17 4.13
N VAL A 83 5.79 8.92 3.51
CA VAL A 83 4.59 9.75 3.60
C VAL A 83 3.51 8.91 4.28
N HIS A 84 2.82 9.47 5.26
CA HIS A 84 1.69 8.83 5.93
C HIS A 84 0.54 9.82 6.09
N ASP A 85 -0.64 9.29 6.44
CA ASP A 85 -1.84 10.08 6.70
C ASP A 85 -2.33 10.87 5.47
N PHE A 86 -2.19 10.26 4.29
CA PHE A 86 -2.56 10.82 2.98
C PHE A 86 -4.00 10.48 2.55
N TRP A 87 -4.91 10.17 3.48
CA TRP A 87 -6.26 9.71 3.10
C TRP A 87 -7.10 10.77 2.37
N GLU A 88 -6.76 12.06 2.50
CA GLU A 88 -7.37 13.16 1.75
C GLU A 88 -6.80 13.33 0.33
N ASP A 89 -5.79 12.53 -0.05
CA ASP A 89 -5.25 12.52 -1.40
C ASP A 89 -6.04 11.54 -2.27
N GLU A 90 -6.77 12.06 -3.27
CA GLU A 90 -7.67 11.23 -4.08
C GLU A 90 -6.93 10.12 -4.85
N GLU A 91 -5.74 10.40 -5.38
CA GLU A 91 -4.98 9.42 -6.17
C GLU A 91 -4.38 8.33 -5.29
N LEU A 92 -3.80 8.65 -4.13
CA LEU A 92 -3.28 7.64 -3.20
C LEU A 92 -4.40 6.91 -2.45
N PHE A 93 -5.52 7.57 -2.14
CA PHE A 93 -6.67 6.94 -1.49
C PHE A 93 -7.33 5.90 -2.39
N ARG A 94 -7.26 6.09 -3.72
CA ARG A 94 -7.78 5.15 -4.71
C ARG A 94 -7.29 3.72 -4.53
N TYR A 95 -6.10 3.50 -3.96
CA TYR A 95 -5.61 2.15 -3.62
C TYR A 95 -6.61 1.37 -2.75
N ARG A 96 -7.30 2.05 -1.81
CA ARG A 96 -8.30 1.41 -0.92
C ARG A 96 -9.65 1.14 -1.61
N THR A 97 -9.85 1.68 -2.81
CA THR A 97 -11.10 1.52 -3.57
C THR A 97 -10.90 0.67 -4.82
N LEU A 98 -9.71 0.09 -5.01
CA LEU A 98 -9.46 -0.88 -6.08
C LEU A 98 -10.24 -2.16 -5.77
N PRO A 99 -11.08 -2.66 -6.70
CA PRO A 99 -11.89 -3.87 -6.44
C PRO A 99 -11.04 -5.13 -6.23
N GLU A 100 -9.76 -5.11 -6.62
CA GLU A 100 -8.81 -6.19 -6.39
C GLU A 100 -8.26 -6.23 -4.95
N VAL A 101 -8.43 -5.17 -4.15
CA VAL A 101 -7.89 -5.00 -2.78
C VAL A 101 -9.01 -5.13 -1.75
#